data_AF-A0A0D0CX85-F1
#
_entry.id   AF-A0A0D0CX85-F1
#
_cell.length_a   1.000
_cell.length_b   1.000
_cell.length_c   1.000
_cell.angle_alpha   90.00
_cell.angle_beta   90.00
_cell.angle_gamma   90.00
#
_symmetry.space_group_name_H-M   'P 1'
#
loop_
_entity.id
_entity.type
_entity.pdbx_description
1 polymer ?
#
loop_
_entity_poly.entity_id
_entity_poly.type
_entity_poly.pdbx_seq_one_letter_code
_entity_poly.pdbx_strand_id
1 'polypeptide(L)' 'VENVLCQLPTALLRKKSGIFENILSLPRCGVCAVEGLSDNHPIVLAGYHSADFNCLLDYLFGRFVSSPSQFL' A
#
# COMPACT_ATOMS: atom_id res chain seq x y z
N VAL A 1 6.30 1.04 -3.40
CA VAL A 1 6.25 2.22 -4.30
C VAL A 1 7.68 2.67 -4.53
N GLU A 2 8.14 2.79 -5.78
CA GLU A 2 9.51 3.24 -6.08
C GLU A 2 10.59 2.53 -5.21
N ASN A 3 10.67 1.20 -5.26
CA ASN A 3 11.58 0.37 -4.43
C ASN A 3 11.48 0.57 -2.89
N VAL A 4 10.46 1.27 -2.41
CA VAL A 4 10.14 1.40 -0.98
C VAL A 4 8.96 0.50 -0.63
N LEU A 5 9.11 -0.29 0.44
CA LEU A 5 8.00 -1.05 1.02
C LEU A 5 7.31 -0.21 2.08
N CYS A 6 5.99 -0.04 1.95
CA CYS A 6 5.18 0.70 2.91
C CYS A 6 4.23 -0.27 3.62
N GLN A 7 4.44 -0.49 4.92
CA GLN A 7 3.54 -1.28 5.75
C GLN A 7 2.46 -0.38 6.34
N LEU A 8 1.20 -0.67 6.03
CA LEU A 8 0.06 0.17 6.41
C LEU A 8 -1.08 -0.69 6.98
N PRO A 9 -1.78 -0.23 8.04
CA PRO A 9 -2.95 -0.94 8.54
C PRO A 9 -4.06 -0.99 7.49
N THR A 10 -4.42 -2.20 7.05
CA THR A 10 -5.43 -2.45 6.02
C THR A 10 -6.78 -1.83 6.37
N ALA A 11 -7.18 -1.90 7.65
CA ALA A 11 -8.43 -1.31 8.13
C ALA A 11 -8.46 0.22 7.96
N LEU A 12 -7.32 0.88 8.13
CA LEU A 12 -7.20 2.34 8.00
C LEU A 12 -7.30 2.76 6.52
N LEU A 13 -6.63 2.04 5.63
CA LEU A 13 -6.71 2.24 4.18
C LEU A 13 -8.15 2.08 3.66
N ARG A 14 -8.83 0.98 4.03
CA ARG A 14 -10.22 0.72 3.64
C ARG A 14 -11.18 1.83 4.10
N LYS A 15 -10.99 2.33 5.33
CA LYS A 15 -11.86 3.37 5.90
C LYS A 15 -11.67 4.73 5.23
N LYS A 16 -10.46 5.04 4.77
CA LYS A 16 -10.09 6.37 4.28
C LYS A 16 -10.09 6.51 2.76
N SER A 17 -10.05 5.41 2.02
CA SER A 17 -10.00 5.41 0.56
C SER A 17 -10.89 4.32 -0.02
N GLY A 18 -11.92 4.73 -0.77
CA GLY A 18 -12.78 3.80 -1.51
C GLY A 18 -12.02 3.01 -2.58
N ILE A 19 -10.92 3.56 -3.11
CA ILE A 19 -10.06 2.85 -4.07
C ILE A 19 -9.36 1.68 -3.36
N PHE A 20 -8.76 1.91 -2.19
CA PHE A 20 -8.13 0.84 -1.43
C PHE A 20 -9.16 -0.14 -0.87
N GLU A 21 -10.36 0.33 -0.50
CA GLU A 21 -11.47 -0.55 -0.13
C GLU A 21 -11.81 -1.53 -1.26
N ASN A 22 -12.02 -1.01 -2.48
CA ASN A 22 -12.29 -1.83 -3.67
C ASN A 22 -11.14 -2.80 -3.96
N ILE A 23 -9.89 -2.32 -4.02
CA ILE A 23 -8.72 -3.17 -4.32
C ILE A 23 -8.59 -4.31 -3.29
N LEU A 24 -8.81 -4.01 -2.01
CA LEU A 24 -8.68 -4.99 -0.95
C LEU A 24 -9.90 -5.92 -0.84
N SER A 25 -11.04 -5.57 -1.42
CA SER A 25 -12.26 -6.37 -1.44
C SER A 25 -12.38 -7.27 -2.68
N LEU A 26 -11.57 -7.02 -3.72
CA LEU A 26 -11.52 -7.88 -4.91
C LEU A 26 -11.21 -9.34 -4.53
N PRO A 27 -11.95 -10.31 -5.10
CA PRO A 27 -11.68 -11.72 -4.88
C PRO A 27 -10.28 -12.06 -5.35
N ARG A 28 -9.48 -12.59 -4.43
CA ARG A 28 -8.08 -12.94 -4.65
C ARG A 28 -8.04 -14.20 -5.51
N CYS A 29 -7.83 -14.03 -6.81
CA CYS A 29 -7.85 -15.14 -7.76
C CYS A 29 -6.46 -15.77 -7.86
N GLY A 30 -6.32 -17.04 -7.46
CA GLY A 30 -5.22 -17.90 -7.93
C GLY A 30 -4.18 -18.33 -6.89
N VAL A 31 -3.57 -19.48 -7.19
CA VAL A 31 -2.83 -20.45 -6.34
C VAL A 31 -1.43 -19.97 -5.90
N CYS A 32 -1.06 -18.73 -6.18
CA CYS A 32 0.24 -18.18 -5.80
C CYS A 32 0.01 -16.86 -5.06
N ALA A 33 0.29 -16.92 -3.75
CA ALA A 33 0.46 -15.82 -2.83
C ALA A 33 -0.31 -14.52 -3.07
N VAL A 34 -1.26 -14.28 -2.18
CA VAL A 34 -2.14 -13.12 -2.19
C VAL A 34 -1.36 -11.82 -2.07
N GLU A 35 -1.45 -10.98 -3.09
CA GLU A 35 -0.91 -9.62 -3.12
C GLU A 35 -1.40 -8.79 -1.92
N GLY A 36 -0.48 -8.05 -1.28
CA GLY A 36 -0.74 -7.17 -0.16
C GLY A 36 -0.88 -7.84 1.21
N LEU A 37 -0.62 -9.15 1.34
CA LEU A 37 -0.65 -9.84 2.64
C LEU A 37 0.71 -10.04 3.30
N SER A 38 1.81 -9.94 2.56
CA SER A 38 3.15 -10.11 3.10
C SER A 38 4.18 -9.27 2.35
N ASP A 39 5.33 -9.05 2.97
CA ASP A 39 6.46 -8.32 2.37
C ASP A 39 6.99 -8.99 1.09
N ASN A 40 6.80 -10.32 0.96
CA ASN A 40 7.20 -11.08 -0.23
C ASN A 40 6.22 -10.92 -1.39
N HIS A 41 4.99 -10.47 -1.12
CA HIS A 41 3.94 -10.27 -2.11
C HIS A 41 3.25 -8.93 -1.85
N PRO A 42 3.95 -7.78 -1.97
CA PRO A 42 3.37 -6.48 -1.73
C PRO A 42 2.45 -6.06 -2.88
N ILE A 43 1.59 -5.07 -2.63
CA ILE A 43 0.88 -4.40 -3.73
C ILE A 43 1.86 -3.53 -4.50
N VAL A 44 2.03 -3.78 -5.80
CA VAL A 44 3.00 -3.06 -6.63
C VAL A 44 2.34 -1.87 -7.32
N LEU A 45 2.67 -0.66 -6.86
CA LEU A 45 2.27 0.59 -7.52
C LEU A 45 3.34 1.02 -8.53
N ALA A 46 3.31 0.41 -9.72
CA ALA A 46 4.26 0.71 -10.79
C ALA A 46 4.06 2.13 -11.36
N GLY A 47 5.17 2.85 -11.59
CA GLY A 47 5.14 4.20 -12.17
C GLY A 47 4.79 5.34 -11.20
N TYR A 48 4.57 5.04 -9.91
CA TYR A 48 4.34 6.04 -8.88
C TYR A 48 5.61 6.30 -8.06
N HIS A 49 5.90 7.59 -7.81
CA HIS A 49 6.97 7.98 -6.91
C HIS A 49 6.54 7.81 -5.44
N SER A 50 7.50 7.43 -4.60
CA SER A 50 7.32 7.29 -3.16
C SER A 50 6.94 8.61 -2.49
N ALA A 51 7.46 9.74 -2.98
CA ALA A 51 7.13 11.07 -2.51
C ALA A 51 5.64 11.40 -2.70
N ASP A 52 5.10 11.14 -3.88
CA ASP A 52 3.68 11.36 -4.19
C ASP A 52 2.79 10.47 -3.33
N PHE A 53 3.22 9.23 -3.12
CA PHE A 53 2.52 8.31 -2.25
C PHE A 53 2.53 8.78 -0.79
N ASN A 54 3.64 9.32 -0.29
CA ASN A 54 3.69 9.89 1.06
C ASN A 54 2.75 11.10 1.20
N CYS A 55 2.66 11.98 0.19
CA CYS A 55 1.68 13.06 0.20
C CYS A 55 0.24 12.54 0.26
N LEU A 56 -0.07 11.44 -0.44
CA LEU A 56 -1.36 10.77 -0.34
C LEU A 56 -1.60 10.22 1.07
N LEU A 57 -0.60 9.58 1.70
CA LEU A 57 -0.72 9.06 3.07
C LEU A 57 -0.95 10.20 4.07
N ASP A 58 -0.22 11.30 3.95
CA ASP A 58 -0.40 12.51 4.76
C ASP A 58 -1.81 13.09 4.60
N TYR A 59 -2.34 13.11 3.37
CA TYR A 59 -3.71 13.55 3.12
C TYR A 59 -4.76 12.61 3.75
N LEU A 60 -4.59 11.29 3.61
CA LEU A 60 -5.56 10.30 4.10
C LEU A 60 -5.55 10.17 5.64
N PHE A 61 -4.39 10.29 6.26
CA PHE A 61 -4.16 9.94 7.66
C PHE A 61 -3.73 11.10 8.56
N GLY A 62 -3.44 12.29 7.99
CA GLY A 62 -2.65 13.31 8.69
C GLY A 62 -1.17 12.91 8.70
N ARG A 63 -0.27 13.79 9.18
CA ARG A 63 1.20 13.57 9.23
C ARG A 63 1.56 12.11 9.54
N PHE A 64 1.81 11.33 8.50
CA PHE A 64 2.01 9.90 8.57
C PHE A 64 3.50 9.66 8.44
N VAL A 65 4.17 9.38 9.56
CA VAL A 65 5.58 9.01 9.51
C VAL A 65 5.66 7.52 9.15
N SER A 66 5.70 7.22 7.86
CA SER A 66 6.08 5.89 7.39
C SER A 66 7.56 5.68 7.70
N SER A 67 7.92 4.59 8.40
CA SER A 67 9.31 4.12 8.47
C SER A 67 9.63 3.45 7.14
N PRO A 68 10.41 4.06 6.23
CA PRO A 68 10.69 3.47 4.93
C PRO A 68 11.78 2.41 5.10
N SER A 69 11.47 1.16 4.76
CA SER A 69 12.50 0.15 4.52
C SER A 69 12.83 0.20 3.02
N GLN A 70 14.02 0.71 2.69
CA GLN A 70 14.56 0.65 1.33
C GLN A 70 15.05 -0.78 1.06
N PHE A 71 14.61 -1.36 -0.05
CA PHE A 71 15.15 -2.64 -0.54
C PHE A 71 16.09 -2.34 -1.71
N LEU A 72 17.33 -2.83 -1.58
CA LEU A 72 18.43 -2.74 -2.55
C LEU A 72 18.18 -3.63 -3.78
#